data_AF-A0A6I4HRY7-F1
#
_entry.id   AF-A0A6I4HRY7-F1
#
_cell.length_a   1.000
_cell.length_b   1.000
_cell.length_c   1.000
_cell.angle_alpha   90.00
_cell.angle_beta   90.00
_cell.angle_gamma   90.00
#
_symmetry.space_group_name_H-M   'P 1'
#
loop_
_entity.id
_entity.type
_entity.pdbx_description
1 polymer ?
#
loop_
_entity_poly.entity_id
_entity_poly.type
_entity_poly.pdbx_seq_one_letter_code
_entity_poly.pdbx_strand_id
1 'polypeptide(L)'
;MDLIQENGKPRYGRFESVPSTIHVQHYIYKTPYGKVLKGWRKQLKYKKFKFCGIQHKHYSIGLAIADIGWVGHGFFYIYDHETEQVIEWNAIQPLGHKTYLDEQPLFNQSYFSKSPYQ
;
A
#
# COMPACT_ATOMS: atom_id res chain seq x y z
N MET A 1 -12.95 -12.94 -6.68
CA MET A 1 -13.65 -12.03 -7.62
C MET A 1 -12.76 -10.82 -7.90
N ASP A 2 -12.78 -10.24 -9.08
CA ASP A 2 -11.95 -9.05 -9.35
C ASP A 2 -12.65 -7.77 -8.91
N LEU A 3 -11.89 -6.87 -8.28
CA LEU A 3 -12.43 -5.58 -7.83
C LEU A 3 -12.78 -4.69 -9.02
N ILE A 4 -12.01 -4.76 -10.11
CA ILE A 4 -12.26 -3.99 -11.33
C ILE A 4 -13.05 -4.85 -12.32
N GLN A 5 -14.17 -4.31 -12.79
CA GLN A 5 -15.04 -4.96 -13.77
C GLN A 5 -14.48 -4.84 -15.20
N GLU A 6 -14.99 -5.63 -16.13
CA GLU A 6 -14.61 -5.58 -17.55
C GLU A 6 -14.87 -4.20 -18.20
N ASN A 7 -15.88 -3.48 -17.72
CA ASN A 7 -16.16 -2.10 -18.14
C ASN A 7 -15.16 -1.06 -17.58
N GLY A 8 -14.12 -1.53 -16.89
CA GLY A 8 -13.04 -0.73 -16.31
C GLY A 8 -13.42 0.10 -15.10
N LYS A 9 -14.61 -0.11 -14.50
CA LYS A 9 -15.03 0.54 -13.26
C LYS A 9 -14.84 -0.42 -12.08
N PRO A 10 -14.56 0.08 -10.87
CA PRO A 10 -14.57 -0.77 -9.70
C PRO A 10 -15.99 -1.31 -9.44
N ARG A 11 -16.07 -2.48 -8.81
CA ARG A 11 -17.29 -2.94 -8.14
C ARG A 11 -17.50 -2.08 -6.91
N TYR A 12 -18.73 -1.64 -6.68
CA TYR A 12 -19.10 -0.84 -5.52
C TYR A 12 -20.02 -1.67 -4.61
N GLY A 13 -20.15 -1.25 -3.35
CA GLY A 13 -21.02 -1.89 -2.36
C GLY A 13 -20.28 -2.89 -1.48
N ARG A 14 -21.04 -3.76 -0.83
CA ARG A 14 -20.54 -4.79 0.08
C ARG A 14 -20.25 -6.06 -0.69
N PHE A 15 -19.06 -6.63 -0.51
CA PHE A 15 -18.67 -7.88 -1.14
C PHE A 15 -18.90 -9.05 -0.18
N GLU A 16 -19.40 -10.16 -0.70
CA GLU A 16 -19.54 -11.41 0.06
C GLU A 16 -18.20 -12.11 0.28
N SER A 17 -17.22 -11.84 -0.60
CA SER A 17 -15.86 -12.38 -0.51
C SER A 17 -14.84 -11.29 -0.79
N VAL A 18 -13.64 -11.47 -0.25
CA VAL A 18 -12.51 -10.56 -0.51
C VAL A 18 -12.15 -10.64 -1.99
N PRO A 19 -11.93 -9.51 -2.68
CA PRO A 19 -11.44 -9.53 -4.04
C PRO A 19 -10.13 -10.32 -4.14
N SER A 20 -9.98 -11.10 -5.22
CA SER A 20 -8.74 -11.81 -5.50
C SER A 20 -7.62 -10.82 -5.71
N THR A 21 -7.89 -9.70 -6.38
CA THR A 21 -6.86 -8.81 -6.93
C THR A 21 -7.42 -7.41 -7.17
N ILE A 22 -6.56 -6.41 -7.01
CA ILE A 22 -6.82 -5.00 -7.28
C ILE A 22 -6.07 -4.63 -8.58
N HIS A 23 -6.37 -5.29 -9.70
CA HIS A 23 -5.70 -5.08 -10.99
C HIS A 23 -5.88 -3.64 -11.51
N VAL A 24 -4.93 -2.75 -11.21
CA VAL A 24 -5.05 -1.34 -11.60
C VAL A 24 -5.01 -1.18 -13.11
N GLN A 25 -4.37 -2.08 -13.88
CA GLN A 25 -4.31 -1.97 -15.33
C GLN A 25 -5.72 -1.98 -15.96
N HIS A 26 -6.66 -2.75 -15.41
CA HIS A 26 -8.05 -2.83 -15.89
C HIS A 26 -8.86 -1.56 -15.58
N TYR A 27 -8.45 -0.76 -14.59
CA TYR A 27 -9.21 0.41 -14.18
C TYR A 27 -9.15 1.55 -15.22
N ILE A 28 -10.28 2.01 -15.76
CA ILE A 28 -10.33 3.16 -16.65
C ILE A 28 -10.35 4.44 -15.81
N TYR A 29 -9.16 4.96 -15.53
CA TYR A 29 -9.02 6.23 -14.80
C TYR A 29 -9.31 7.42 -15.73
N LYS A 30 -10.25 8.28 -15.31
CA LYS A 30 -10.58 9.54 -15.99
C LYS A 30 -10.23 10.74 -15.10
N THR A 31 -9.72 11.81 -15.71
CA THR A 31 -9.56 13.09 -15.02
C THR A 31 -10.92 13.70 -14.70
N PRO A 32 -11.00 14.75 -13.84
CA PRO A 32 -12.25 15.47 -13.59
C PRO A 32 -12.93 16.02 -14.85
N TYR A 33 -12.16 16.27 -15.92
CA TYR A 33 -12.64 16.72 -17.22
C TYR A 33 -12.94 15.58 -18.21
N GLY A 34 -13.04 14.33 -17.74
CA GLY A 34 -13.42 13.16 -18.54
C GLY A 34 -12.32 12.54 -19.39
N LYS A 35 -11.09 13.08 -19.39
CA LYS A 35 -9.97 12.54 -20.18
C LYS A 35 -9.47 11.22 -19.58
N VAL A 36 -9.40 10.17 -20.38
CA VAL A 36 -8.82 8.88 -19.96
C VAL A 36 -7.29 8.99 -19.86
N LEU A 37 -6.73 8.61 -18.72
CA LEU A 37 -5.29 8.57 -18.50
C LEU A 37 -4.76 7.14 -18.70
N LYS A 38 -3.63 7.00 -19.37
CA LYS A 38 -2.99 5.72 -19.68
C LYS A 38 -1.49 5.74 -19.34
N GLY A 39 -0.88 4.55 -19.32
CA GLY A 39 0.56 4.36 -19.14
C GLY A 39 1.08 4.83 -17.77
N TRP A 40 2.33 5.30 -17.74
CA TRP A 40 3.03 5.69 -16.51
C TRP A 40 2.33 6.80 -15.72
N ARG A 41 1.63 7.73 -16.40
CA ARG A 41 0.87 8.80 -15.73
C ARG A 41 -0.25 8.25 -14.85
N LYS A 42 -0.90 7.17 -15.28
CA LYS A 42 -1.90 6.45 -14.47
C LYS A 42 -1.23 5.73 -13.30
N GLN A 43 -0.07 5.09 -13.55
CA GLN A 43 0.69 4.40 -12.50
C GLN A 43 1.14 5.36 -11.38
N LEU A 44 1.61 6.56 -11.71
CA LEU A 44 1.97 7.57 -10.72
C LEU A 44 0.80 8.02 -9.83
N LYS A 45 -0.45 7.84 -10.27
CA LYS A 45 -1.64 8.16 -9.48
C LYS A 45 -2.08 7.00 -8.59
N TYR A 46 -1.59 5.79 -8.85
CA TYR A 46 -1.91 4.64 -8.02
C TYR A 46 -1.04 4.63 -6.77
N LYS A 47 -1.69 4.73 -5.61
CA LYS A 47 -1.05 4.72 -4.30
C LYS A 47 -1.41 3.43 -3.62
N LYS A 48 -0.40 2.67 -3.20
CA LYS A 48 -0.57 1.40 -2.48
C LYS A 48 -0.05 1.58 -1.07
N PHE A 49 -0.78 1.00 -0.12
CA PHE A 49 -0.43 1.03 1.29
C PHE A 49 -0.76 -0.33 1.89
N LYS A 50 0.22 -0.95 2.54
CA LYS A 50 0.01 -2.16 3.33
C LYS A 50 0.47 -1.88 4.75
N PHE A 51 -0.36 -2.29 5.70
CA PHE A 51 -0.13 -2.13 7.12
C PHE A 51 -0.44 -3.45 7.82
N CYS A 52 0.40 -3.81 8.79
CA CYS A 52 0.06 -4.81 9.77
C CYS A 52 0.38 -4.27 11.17
N GLY A 53 -0.42 -4.70 12.13
CA GLY A 53 -0.24 -4.35 13.53
C GLY A 53 -0.27 -5.61 14.39
N ILE A 54 0.55 -5.61 15.43
CA ILE A 54 0.52 -6.61 16.49
C ILE A 54 0.12 -5.88 17.76
N GLN A 55 -0.91 -6.40 18.42
CA GLN A 55 -1.46 -5.87 19.65
C GLN A 55 -1.19 -6.86 20.78
N HIS A 56 -0.50 -6.40 21.81
CA HIS A 56 -0.16 -7.17 22.99
C HIS A 56 -0.42 -6.35 24.26
N LYS A 57 -0.51 -7.01 25.42
CA LYS A 57 -0.73 -6.32 26.69
C LYS A 57 0.31 -5.24 26.98
N HIS A 58 1.57 -5.49 26.64
CA HIS A 58 2.70 -4.60 26.93
C HIS A 58 3.14 -3.76 25.73
N TYR A 59 2.79 -4.17 24.51
CA TYR A 59 3.30 -3.55 23.29
C TYR A 59 2.24 -3.41 22.21
N SER A 60 2.29 -2.28 21.52
CA SER A 60 1.63 -2.08 20.23
C SER A 60 2.70 -1.90 19.15
N ILE A 61 2.75 -2.83 18.20
CA ILE A 61 3.72 -2.79 17.10
C ILE A 61 2.97 -2.49 15.82
N GLY A 62 3.41 -1.50 15.06
CA GLY A 62 2.89 -1.21 13.73
C GLY A 62 4.01 -1.27 12.70
N LEU A 63 3.72 -1.85 11.54
CA LEU A 63 4.59 -1.88 10.38
C LEU A 63 3.78 -1.46 9.16
N ALA A 64 4.32 -0.55 8.36
CA ALA A 64 3.73 -0.17 7.10
C ALA A 64 4.75 -0.01 5.98
N ILE A 65 4.28 -0.30 4.78
CA ILE A 65 4.96 0.02 3.54
C ILE A 65 3.96 0.79 2.66
N ALA A 66 4.41 1.90 2.12
CA ALA A 66 3.69 2.71 1.16
C ALA A 66 4.48 2.82 -0.14
N ASP A 67 3.81 2.59 -1.25
CA ASP A 67 4.28 2.97 -2.58
C ASP A 67 3.35 4.07 -3.08
N ILE A 68 3.85 5.31 -3.04
CA ILE A 68 3.10 6.48 -3.51
C ILE A 68 3.41 6.80 -4.98
N GLY A 69 3.76 5.80 -5.79
CA GLY A 69 3.92 5.85 -7.24
C GLY A 69 5.28 6.34 -7.72
N TRP A 70 5.97 7.19 -6.96
CA TRP A 70 7.33 7.66 -7.26
C TRP A 70 8.23 7.72 -6.03
N VAL A 71 7.71 7.32 -4.87
CA VAL A 71 8.44 7.24 -3.61
C VAL A 71 7.93 6.02 -2.86
N GLY A 72 8.88 5.22 -2.38
CA GLY A 72 8.62 4.19 -1.38
C GLY A 72 8.83 4.76 0.01
N HIS A 73 7.96 4.40 0.96
CA HIS A 73 8.10 4.77 2.36
C HIS A 73 7.83 3.53 3.22
N GLY A 74 8.81 3.12 4.02
CA GLY A 74 8.66 2.03 4.98
C GLY A 74 8.86 2.59 6.37
N PHE A 75 8.00 2.19 7.31
CA PHE A 75 8.16 2.57 8.71
C PHE A 75 7.63 1.49 9.64
N PHE A 76 8.20 1.44 10.84
CA PHE A 76 7.66 0.67 11.93
C PHE A 76 7.76 1.46 13.23
N TYR A 77 6.91 1.09 14.19
CA TYR A 77 6.97 1.60 15.55
C TYR A 77 6.65 0.49 16.54
N ILE A 78 7.20 0.62 17.74
CA ILE A 78 6.91 -0.19 18.91
C ILE A 78 6.55 0.81 20.01
N TYR A 79 5.30 0.75 20.46
CA TYR A 79 4.80 1.51 21.59
C TYR A 79 4.78 0.60 22.81
N ASP A 80 5.47 1.00 23.87
CA ASP A 80 5.52 0.32 25.17
C ASP A 80 4.43 0.91 26.09
N HIS A 81 3.54 0.06 26.57
CA HIS A 81 2.38 0.48 27.36
C HIS A 81 2.73 0.80 28.82
N GLU A 82 3.86 0.29 29.34
CA GLU A 82 4.28 0.52 30.73
C GLU A 82 5.02 1.83 30.87
N THR A 83 5.89 2.13 29.91
CA THR A 83 6.72 3.34 29.90
C THR A 83 6.10 4.49 29.11
N GLU A 84 5.04 4.20 28.33
CA GLU A 84 4.40 5.13 27.39
C GLU A 84 5.35 5.66 26.31
N GLN A 85 6.43 4.95 26.01
CA GLN A 85 7.44 5.35 25.03
C GLN A 85 7.20 4.72 23.66
N VAL A 86 7.61 5.43 22.61
CA VAL A 86 7.60 4.95 21.23
C VAL A 86 9.03 4.85 20.72
N ILE A 87 9.39 3.66 20.23
CA ILE A 87 10.57 3.47 19.39
C ILE A 87 10.08 3.37 17.95
N GLU A 88 10.61 4.22 17.08
CA GLU A 88 10.22 4.23 15.67
C GLU A 88 11.43 4.21 14.75
N TRP A 89 11.20 3.72 13.54
CA TRP A 89 12.12 3.86 12.44
C TRP A 89 11.31 4.05 11.16
N ASN A 90 11.75 4.99 10.33
CA ASN A 90 11.15 5.24 9.04
C ASN A 90 12.24 5.53 8.00
N ALA A 91 11.96 5.20 6.75
CA ALA A 91 12.86 5.52 5.67
C ALA A 91 12.12 5.71 4.35
N ILE A 92 12.64 6.64 3.55
CA ILE A 92 12.13 6.97 2.22
C ILE A 92 13.08 6.42 1.14
N GLN A 93 12.53 5.85 0.06
CA GLN A 93 13.25 5.50 -1.16
C GLN A 93 12.74 6.30 -2.36
N PRO A 94 13.55 7.23 -2.88
CA PRO A 94 13.24 7.93 -4.12
C PRO A 94 13.00 6.94 -5.27
N LEU A 95 12.09 7.31 -6.17
CA LEU A 95 11.72 6.50 -7.34
C LEU A 95 11.16 5.11 -7.00
N GLY A 96 10.74 4.88 -5.76
CA GLY A 96 10.26 3.55 -5.32
C GLY A 96 11.35 2.49 -5.34
N HIS A 97 12.63 2.89 -5.32
CA HIS A 97 13.74 1.95 -5.32
C HIS A 97 13.58 0.93 -4.18
N LYS A 98 13.90 -0.35 -4.46
CA LYS A 98 13.75 -1.49 -3.53
C LYS A 98 12.44 -1.47 -2.71
N THR A 99 11.36 -1.02 -3.32
CA THR A 99 10.01 -0.99 -2.74
C THR A 99 9.07 -1.68 -3.70
N TYR A 100 8.34 -2.68 -3.22
CA TYR A 100 7.35 -3.39 -4.00
C TYR A 100 6.13 -3.67 -3.12
N LEU A 101 4.96 -3.25 -3.60
CA LEU A 101 3.67 -3.66 -3.04
C LEU A 101 2.92 -4.47 -4.08
N ASP A 102 2.57 -5.69 -3.71
CA ASP A 102 1.71 -6.57 -4.49
C ASP A 102 0.23 -6.09 -4.43
N GLU A 103 -0.56 -6.55 -5.40
CA GLU A 103 -1.98 -6.18 -5.55
C GLU A 103 -2.95 -7.26 -5.03
N GLN A 104 -2.44 -8.26 -4.30
CA GLN A 104 -3.22 -9.33 -3.69
C GLN A 104 -3.68 -8.89 -2.28
N PRO A 105 -5.00 -8.87 -2.02
CA PRO A 105 -5.50 -8.45 -0.70
C PRO A 105 -5.28 -9.48 0.41
N LEU A 106 -5.27 -10.78 0.07
CA LEU A 106 -5.26 -11.89 1.03
C LEU A 106 -3.85 -12.29 1.48
N PHE A 107 -2.91 -12.31 0.55
CA PHE A 107 -1.52 -12.70 0.83
C PHE A 107 -0.62 -11.50 0.61
N ASN A 108 0.50 -11.45 1.32
CA ASN A 108 1.42 -10.34 1.24
C ASN A 108 2.82 -10.85 0.88
N GLN A 109 3.29 -10.47 -0.30
CA GLN A 109 4.65 -10.66 -0.81
C GLN A 109 5.34 -9.31 -1.04
N SER A 110 4.85 -8.26 -0.40
CA SER A 110 5.35 -6.89 -0.50
C SER A 110 6.61 -6.71 0.35
N TYR A 111 7.55 -5.90 -0.12
CA TYR A 111 8.80 -5.66 0.57
C TYR A 111 9.26 -4.21 0.46
N PHE A 112 10.07 -3.81 1.44
CA PHE A 112 10.80 -2.56 1.47
C PHE A 112 12.18 -2.83 2.07
N SER A 113 13.24 -2.47 1.35
CA SER A 113 14.61 -2.75 1.80
C SER A 113 15.47 -1.50 1.77
N LYS A 114 15.72 -0.92 2.94
CA LYS A 114 16.68 0.17 3.15
C LYS A 114 17.46 -0.08 4.44
N SER A 115 18.79 -0.08 4.34
CA SER A 115 19.65 -0.21 5.52
C SER A 115 19.63 1.11 6.31
N PRO A 116 19.52 1.08 7.65
CA PRO A 116 19.82 2.24 8.49
C PRO A 116 21.32 2.62 8.43
N TYR A 117 22.18 1.66 8.05
CA TYR A 117 23.63 1.81 7.98
C TYR A 117 24.07 1.67 6.51
N GLN A 118 24.08 2.76 5.77
CA GLN A 118 24.64 2.87 4.42
C GLN A 118 25.33 4.21 4.26
#